data_AF-A0A5C6KTQ9-F1
#
_entry.id   AF-A0A5C6KTQ9-F1
#
_cell.length_a   1.000
_cell.length_b   1.000
_cell.length_c   1.000
_cell.angle_alpha   90.00
_cell.angle_beta   90.00
_cell.angle_gamma   90.00
#
_symmetry.space_group_name_H-M   'P 1'
#
loop_
_entity.id
_entity.type
_entity.pdbx_description
1 polymer ?
#
loop_
_entity_poly.entity_id
_entity_poly.type
_entity_poly.pdbx_seq_one_letter_code
_entity_poly.pdbx_strand_id
1 'polypeptide(L)'
;MNQNLNVSAKTFVQVINEGRQKQSDLYGKWFSSKETGEQLIRKAQQYLDAYRKYVEYLEKVVELNPRDLDMELNLSKFDSILQDASPEVREAFLSKYRN
;
A
#
# COMPACT_ATOMS: atom_id res chain seq x y z
N MET A 1 10.50 -15.67 9.73
CA MET A 1 10.95 -15.80 11.13
C MET A 1 9.73 -15.62 12.02
N ASN A 2 9.15 -16.70 12.53
CA ASN A 2 8.18 -16.62 13.62
C ASN A 2 8.96 -16.75 14.93
N GLN A 3 9.57 -15.65 15.37
CA GLN A 3 9.86 -15.53 16.80
C GLN A 3 8.53 -15.27 17.47
N ASN A 4 8.16 -16.09 18.46
CA ASN A 4 7.07 -15.78 19.38
C ASN A 4 7.38 -14.42 20.01
N LEU A 5 6.81 -13.35 19.44
CA LEU A 5 6.96 -11.99 19.94
C LEU A 5 6.16 -11.93 21.25
N ASN A 6 6.84 -12.22 22.35
CA ASN A 6 6.27 -11.98 23.67
C ASN A 6 6.24 -10.46 23.89
N VAL A 7 5.15 -9.81 23.47
CA VAL A 7 4.96 -8.36 23.62
C VAL A 7 4.46 -8.07 25.04
N SER A 8 5.37 -7.63 25.90
CA SER A 8 5.04 -7.00 27.17
C SER A 8 4.83 -5.49 27.01
N ALA A 9 4.16 -4.84 27.97
CA ALA A 9 4.04 -3.39 27.99
C ALA A 9 5.41 -2.69 27.98
N LYS A 10 6.40 -3.24 28.71
CA LYS A 10 7.77 -2.71 28.77
C LYS A 10 8.44 -2.75 27.39
N THR A 11 8.38 -3.89 26.72
CA THR A 11 8.99 -4.07 25.38
C THR A 11 8.28 -3.22 24.33
N PHE A 12 6.96 -3.05 24.43
CA PHE A 12 6.22 -2.18 23.53
C PHE A 12 6.60 -0.70 23.70
N VAL A 13 6.70 -0.22 24.95
CA VAL A 13 7.15 1.16 25.23
C VAL A 13 8.58 1.41 24.76
N GLN A 14 9.47 0.42 24.87
CA GLN A 14 10.83 0.53 24.31
C GLN A 14 10.78 0.83 22.81
N VAL A 15 9.99 0.08 22.05
CA VAL A 15 9.79 0.30 20.59
C VAL A 15 9.23 1.69 20.30
N ILE A 16 8.24 2.17 21.08
CA ILE A 16 7.69 3.53 20.92
C ILE A 16 8.79 4.58 21.04
N ASN A 17 9.69 4.40 22.01
CA ASN A 17 10.77 5.34 22.29
C ASN A 17 11.94 5.26 21.30
N GLU A 18 11.99 4.26 20.42
CA GLU A 18 12.97 4.19 19.33
C GLU A 18 12.73 5.24 18.22
N GLY A 19 11.60 5.94 18.29
CA GLY A 19 11.28 7.05 17.40
C GLY A 19 10.44 6.64 16.19
N ARG A 20 9.78 7.64 15.60
CA ARG A 20 8.80 7.45 14.52
C ARG A 20 9.37 6.78 13.28
N GLN A 21 10.57 7.17 12.85
CA GLN A 21 11.18 6.64 11.63
C GLN A 21 11.46 5.14 11.77
N LYS A 22 12.16 4.75 12.84
CA LYS A 22 12.52 3.36 13.09
C LYS A 22 11.29 2.46 13.27
N GLN A 23 10.24 2.95 13.94
CA GLN A 23 8.95 2.23 14.00
C GLN A 23 8.31 2.05 12.62
N SER A 24 8.30 3.10 11.81
CA SER A 24 7.74 3.05 10.45
C SER A 24 8.50 2.09 9.55
N ASP A 25 9.84 2.05 9.67
CA ASP A 25 10.67 1.16 8.86
C ASP A 25 10.47 -0.31 9.24
N LEU A 26 10.29 -0.60 10.53
CA LEU A 26 10.13 -1.98 11.04
C LEU A 26 8.70 -2.50 10.91
N TYR A 27 7.70 -1.65 11.15
CA TYR A 27 6.32 -2.07 11.35
C TYR A 27 5.31 -1.33 10.46
N GLY A 28 5.76 -0.42 9.59
CA GLY A 28 4.92 0.34 8.65
C GLY A 28 3.99 1.39 9.28
N LYS A 29 3.90 1.44 10.61
CA LYS A 29 3.15 2.43 11.40
C LYS A 29 3.91 2.80 12.66
N TRP A 30 3.45 3.85 13.34
CA TRP A 30 4.10 4.36 14.53
C TRP A 30 3.08 4.67 15.64
N PHE A 31 3.57 4.57 16.86
CA PHE A 31 2.87 4.89 18.10
C PHE A 31 3.59 6.05 18.79
N SER A 32 2.83 6.92 19.44
CA SER A 32 3.36 8.09 20.13
C SER A 32 3.52 7.81 21.61
N SER A 33 4.65 8.20 22.20
CA SER A 33 4.82 8.21 23.66
C SER A 33 3.91 9.21 24.39
N LYS A 34 3.20 10.06 23.63
CA LYS A 34 2.20 11.02 24.16
C LYS A 34 0.78 10.43 24.26
N GLU A 35 0.54 9.24 23.70
CA GLU A 35 -0.76 8.57 23.73
C GLU A 35 -0.93 7.77 25.04
N THR A 36 -2.15 7.69 25.56
CA THR A 36 -2.48 6.81 26.69
C THR A 36 -2.44 5.34 26.29
N GLY A 37 -2.36 4.43 27.26
CA GLY A 37 -2.43 2.99 26.99
C GLY A 37 -3.67 2.59 26.18
N GLU A 38 -4.84 3.14 26.51
CA GLU A 38 -6.08 2.89 25.77
C GLU A 38 -6.01 3.38 24.32
N GLN A 39 -5.49 4.59 24.09
CA GLN A 39 -5.29 5.14 22.76
C GLN A 39 -4.33 4.27 21.93
N LEU A 40 -3.24 3.80 22.54
CA LEU A 40 -2.28 2.91 21.91
C LEU A 40 -2.91 1.57 21.51
N ILE A 41 -3.69 0.95 22.39
CA ILE A 41 -4.38 -0.32 22.10
C ILE A 41 -5.43 -0.13 20.99
N ARG A 42 -6.26 0.91 21.07
CA ARG A 42 -7.26 1.20 20.04
C ARG A 42 -6.62 1.40 18.67
N LYS A 43 -5.50 2.14 18.63
CA LYS A 43 -4.73 2.38 17.40
C LYS A 43 -4.10 1.10 16.87
N ALA A 44 -3.57 0.24 17.74
CA ALA A 44 -3.05 -1.07 17.37
C ALA A 44 -4.14 -1.94 16.73
N GLN A 45 -5.37 -1.93 17.28
CA GLN A 45 -6.51 -2.63 16.69
C GLN A 45 -6.85 -2.10 15.30
N GLN A 46 -6.90 -0.77 15.12
CA GLN A 46 -7.15 -0.16 13.82
C GLN A 46 -6.08 -0.54 12.79
N TYR A 47 -4.81 -0.56 13.19
CA TYR A 47 -3.73 -1.01 12.32
C TYR A 47 -3.85 -2.49 11.98
N LEU A 48 -4.16 -3.35 12.95
CA LEU A 48 -4.36 -4.78 12.72
C LEU A 48 -5.49 -5.03 11.70
N ASP A 49 -6.61 -4.35 11.85
CA ASP A 49 -7.75 -4.50 10.93
C ASP A 49 -7.41 -3.98 9.52
N ALA A 50 -6.66 -2.88 9.41
CA ALA A 50 -6.17 -2.38 8.13
C ALA A 50 -5.17 -3.36 7.48
N TYR A 51 -4.26 -3.94 8.26
CA TYR A 51 -3.30 -4.92 7.76
C TYR A 51 -3.96 -6.21 7.31
N ARG A 52 -4.98 -6.71 8.03
CA ARG A 52 -5.75 -7.87 7.60
C ARG A 52 -6.39 -7.65 6.23
N LYS A 53 -7.08 -6.52 6.05
CA LYS A 53 -7.67 -6.14 4.76
C LYS A 53 -6.61 -6.00 3.66
N TYR A 54 -5.45 -5.44 3.99
CA TYR A 54 -4.35 -5.29 3.03
C TYR A 54 -3.74 -6.64 2.65
N VAL A 55 -3.57 -7.56 3.60
CA VAL A 55 -3.11 -8.93 3.34
C VAL A 55 -4.12 -9.65 2.45
N GLU A 56 -5.41 -9.61 2.76
CA GLU A 56 -6.47 -10.19 1.91
C GLU A 56 -6.43 -9.62 0.48
N TYR A 57 -6.23 -8.31 0.35
CA TYR A 57 -6.05 -7.67 -0.96
C TYR A 57 -4.80 -8.20 -1.69
N LEU A 58 -3.66 -8.25 -1.01
CA LEU A 58 -2.41 -8.75 -1.61
C LEU A 58 -2.50 -10.22 -1.99
N GLU A 59 -3.16 -11.05 -1.19
CA GLU A 59 -3.46 -12.45 -1.51
C GLU A 59 -4.22 -12.56 -2.84
N LYS A 60 -5.16 -11.64 -3.10
CA LYS A 60 -5.86 -11.58 -4.40
C LYS A 60 -5.01 -11.01 -5.52
N VAL A 61 -4.14 -10.04 -5.23
CA VAL A 61 -3.22 -9.49 -6.24
C VAL A 61 -2.20 -10.53 -6.72
N VAL A 62 -1.68 -11.37 -5.82
CA VAL A 62 -0.70 -12.40 -6.22
C VAL A 62 -1.30 -13.55 -7.03
N GLU A 63 -2.63 -13.69 -7.01
CA GLU A 63 -3.38 -14.62 -7.86
C GLU A 63 -3.57 -14.10 -9.31
N LEU A 64 -3.27 -12.82 -9.58
CA LEU A 64 -3.47 -12.21 -10.90
C LEU A 64 -2.48 -12.75 -11.95
N ASN A 65 -2.97 -12.90 -13.18
CA ASN A 65 -2.11 -13.19 -14.33
C ASN A 65 -1.31 -11.93 -14.72
N PRO A 66 0.04 -11.99 -14.73
CA PRO A 66 0.87 -10.84 -15.05
C PRO A 66 0.60 -10.25 -16.43
N ARG A 67 0.21 -11.06 -17.43
CA ARG A 67 -0.07 -10.55 -18.78
C ARG A 67 -1.32 -9.67 -18.84
N ASP A 68 -2.36 -10.04 -18.08
CA ASP A 68 -3.59 -9.25 -18.01
C ASP A 68 -3.30 -7.94 -17.28
N LEU A 69 -2.49 -7.99 -16.22
CA LEU A 69 -2.03 -6.79 -15.50
C LEU A 69 -1.21 -5.85 -16.39
N ASP A 70 -0.24 -6.38 -17.15
CA ASP A 70 0.56 -5.60 -18.09
C ASP A 70 -0.30 -4.98 -19.20
N MET A 71 -1.31 -5.71 -19.70
CA MET A 71 -2.24 -5.20 -20.69
C MET A 71 -3.02 -3.99 -20.16
N GLU A 72 -3.64 -4.11 -18.98
CA GLU A 72 -4.38 -3.02 -18.33
C GLU A 72 -3.48 -1.81 -18.01
N LEU A 73 -2.25 -2.05 -17.54
CA LEU A 73 -1.26 -0.98 -17.32
C LEU A 73 -0.89 -0.24 -18.60
N ASN A 74 -0.82 -0.93 -19.74
CA ASN A 74 -0.55 -0.29 -21.02
C ASN A 74 -1.78 0.47 -21.54
N LEU A 75 -2.97 -0.11 -21.44
CA LEU A 75 -4.22 0.55 -21.81
C LEU A 75 -4.43 1.86 -21.03
N SER A 76 -4.24 1.84 -19.72
CA SER A 76 -4.36 3.06 -18.89
C SER A 76 -3.37 4.17 -19.28
N LYS A 77 -2.14 3.81 -19.68
CA LYS A 77 -1.17 4.79 -20.22
C LYS A 77 -1.64 5.36 -21.56
N PHE A 78 -2.18 4.52 -22.45
CA PHE A 78 -2.74 5.00 -23.72
C PHE A 78 -3.91 5.96 -23.48
N ASP A 79 -4.83 5.62 -22.59
CA ASP A 79 -5.96 6.48 -22.25
C ASP A 79 -5.50 7.85 -21.72
N SER A 80 -4.51 7.86 -20.82
CA SER A 80 -3.93 9.11 -20.30
C SER A 80 -3.31 9.96 -21.42
N ILE A 81 -2.51 9.36 -22.30
CA ILE A 81 -1.88 10.08 -23.42
C ILE A 81 -2.95 10.64 -24.38
N LEU A 82 -4.01 9.88 -24.65
CA LEU A 82 -5.08 10.30 -25.54
C LEU A 82 -6.01 11.36 -24.94
N GLN A 83 -6.13 11.41 -23.60
CA GLN A 83 -6.86 12.47 -22.91
C GLN A 83 -6.15 13.83 -23.04
N ASP A 84 -4.82 13.84 -22.95
CA ASP A 84 -4.02 15.07 -23.01
C ASP A 84 -3.70 15.53 -24.45
N ALA A 85 -3.96 14.68 -25.45
CA ALA A 85 -3.68 14.96 -26.85
C ALA A 85 -4.74 15.90 -27.48
N SER A 86 -4.30 16.81 -28.36
CA SER A 86 -5.24 17.53 -29.22
C SER A 86 -5.97 16.56 -30.17
N PRO A 87 -7.16 16.93 -30.69
CA PRO A 87 -7.91 16.09 -31.62
C PRO A 87 -7.09 15.63 -32.83
N GLU A 88 -6.23 16.48 -33.38
CA GLU A 88 -5.38 16.18 -34.54
C GLU A 88 -4.31 15.14 -34.20
N VAL A 89 -3.67 15.26 -33.03
CA VAL A 89 -2.65 14.31 -32.57
C VAL A 89 -3.30 12.96 -32.24
N ARG A 90 -4.49 12.98 -31.63
CA ARG A 90 -5.26 11.77 -31.33
C ARG A 90 -5.65 11.02 -32.61
N GLU A 91 -6.19 11.68 -33.63
CA GLU A 91 -6.52 11.01 -34.88
C GLU A 91 -5.29 10.57 -35.69
N ALA A 92 -4.22 11.37 -35.68
CA ALA A 92 -2.95 10.97 -36.29
C ALA A 92 -2.33 9.73 -35.59
N PHE A 93 -2.54 9.58 -34.28
CA PHE A 93 -2.10 8.42 -33.53
C PHE A 93 -2.97 7.19 -33.82
N LEU A 94 -4.31 7.33 -33.74
CA LEU A 94 -5.25 6.24 -33.96
C LEU A 94 -5.23 5.72 -35.41
N SER A 95 -5.01 6.59 -36.39
CA SER A 95 -4.92 6.21 -37.80
C SER A 95 -3.76 5.24 -38.10
N LYS A 96 -2.68 5.22 -37.30
CA LYS A 96 -1.57 4.25 -37.45
C LYS A 96 -1.98 2.81 -37.15
N TYR A 97 -3.11 2.62 -36.48
CA TYR A 97 -3.62 1.32 -36.04
C TYR A 97 -4.98 0.99 -36.66
N ARG A 98 -5.51 1.85 -37.56
CA ARG A 98 -6.63 1.48 -38.45
C ARG A 98 -6.04 0.73 -39.64
N ASN A 99 -6.38 -0.55 -39.75
CA ASN A 99 -6.15 -1.33 -40.99
C ASN A 99 -6.94 -0.73 -42.14
#